data_AF-Q7S260-F1
#
_entry.id   AF-Q7S260-F1
#
_cell.length_a   1.000
_cell.length_b   1.000
_cell.length_c   1.000
_cell.angle_alpha   90.00
_cell.angle_beta   90.00
_cell.angle_gamma   90.00
#
_symmetry.space_group_name_H-M   'P 1'
#
loop_
_entity.id
_entity.type
_entity.pdbx_description
1 polymer ?
#
loop_
_entity_poly.entity_id
_entity_poly.type
_entity_poly.pdbx_seq_one_letter_code
_entity_poly.pdbx_strand_id
1 'polypeptide(L)'
;MWTIVARFVEAAASVSHYARDEPCATGLHMIVARGSTEDPGLGRIGVVARNVSQLIPGSTISAIDYPATLENYTTSEEKGAMGFEKMLIEYHEKCPDTKVALLGYSQGAHAMMDSICGGIPGEGSDYQASKGYLEVFNESVVAAVAYGDPSHTAGAPWNLGTSTKTGIFPRNNTASCLPFASHIASWCDTGDIYCDSGSSLTVHGSYFANYTMDSVKWIVEKYKASGGSSTSTDSTPSSTSTGVAVPTGSGTVTGGATASASASGKPAEGAAVSVRGSVVMVMAGVVGAVGMGLGLF
;
A
#
# COMPACT_ATOMS: atom_id res chain seq x y z
N MET A 1 -7.24 54.65 38.07
CA MET A 1 -8.22 54.30 37.03
C MET A 1 -7.49 53.48 35.97
N TRP A 2 -7.65 52.14 35.98
CA TRP A 2 -7.61 51.22 34.81
C TRP A 2 -6.27 51.09 34.04
N THR A 3 -5.69 49.92 33.69
CA THR A 3 -6.09 48.51 33.76
C THR A 3 -4.82 47.66 33.59
N ILE A 4 -4.67 46.57 34.37
CA ILE A 4 -3.67 45.53 34.11
C ILE A 4 -4.18 44.67 32.94
N VAL A 5 -3.45 44.63 31.83
CA VAL A 5 -3.76 43.71 30.71
C VAL A 5 -3.04 42.39 31.00
N ALA A 6 -3.74 41.45 31.62
CA ALA A 6 -3.31 40.06 31.71
C ALA A 6 -3.36 39.44 30.31
N ARG A 7 -2.21 39.00 29.79
CA ARG A 7 -2.16 38.18 28.59
C ARG A 7 -2.38 36.73 28.98
N PHE A 8 -3.56 36.21 28.68
CA PHE A 8 -3.79 34.78 28.62
C PHE A 8 -3.20 34.26 27.31
N VAL A 9 -2.14 33.46 27.40
CA VAL A 9 -1.71 32.60 26.30
C VAL A 9 -2.43 31.27 26.54
N GLU A 10 -3.52 31.06 25.83
CA GLU A 10 -4.20 29.77 25.79
C GLU A 10 -3.43 28.88 24.82
N ALA A 11 -2.64 27.96 25.36
CA ALA A 11 -2.06 26.87 24.59
C ALA A 11 -3.16 25.85 24.30
N ALA A 12 -3.67 25.81 23.07
CA ALA A 12 -4.50 24.72 22.62
C ALA A 12 -3.61 23.50 22.35
N ALA A 13 -3.35 22.71 23.40
CA ALA A 13 -2.82 21.36 23.25
C ALA A 13 -3.95 20.45 22.73
N SER A 14 -4.02 20.23 21.43
CA SER A 14 -4.80 19.14 20.86
C SER A 14 -4.04 17.83 21.09
N VAL A 15 -4.11 17.31 22.32
CA VAL A 15 -3.73 15.93 22.62
C VAL A 15 -4.80 15.04 22.00
N SER A 16 -4.47 14.42 20.87
CA SER A 16 -5.31 13.40 20.24
C SER A 16 -5.55 12.27 21.23
N HIS A 17 -6.74 12.25 21.84
CA HIS A 17 -7.23 11.16 22.70
C HIS A 17 -7.74 9.99 21.85
N TYR A 18 -6.99 9.59 20.82
CA TYR A 18 -7.42 8.52 19.90
C TYR A 18 -6.62 7.24 20.14
N ALA A 19 -6.80 6.59 21.30
CA ALA A 19 -6.30 5.22 21.47
C ALA A 19 -6.87 4.41 22.66
N ARG A 20 -7.60 5.03 23.61
CA ARG A 20 -7.94 4.33 24.86
C ARG A 20 -9.28 3.59 24.86
N ASP A 21 -10.21 3.85 23.92
CA ASP A 21 -11.59 3.35 24.06
C ASP A 21 -12.25 2.75 22.80
N GLU A 22 -11.56 2.66 21.67
CA GLU A 22 -12.15 1.96 20.52
C GLU A 22 -12.22 0.44 20.80
N PRO A 23 -13.40 -0.19 20.68
CA PRO A 23 -13.55 -1.62 20.90
C PRO A 23 -12.73 -2.43 19.87
N CYS A 24 -12.36 -3.66 20.23
CA CYS A 24 -11.71 -4.58 19.30
C CYS A 24 -12.59 -4.79 18.07
N ALA A 25 -11.96 -4.83 16.89
CA ALA A 25 -12.67 -5.17 15.66
C ALA A 25 -13.33 -6.54 15.81
N THR A 26 -14.63 -6.61 15.53
CA THR A 26 -15.35 -7.89 15.46
C THR A 26 -15.15 -8.57 14.10
N GLY A 27 -14.60 -7.84 13.13
CA GLY A 27 -14.16 -8.32 11.82
C GLY A 27 -12.64 -8.44 11.72
N LEU A 28 -12.05 -7.72 10.77
CA LEU A 28 -10.61 -7.67 10.51
C LEU A 28 -10.05 -6.30 10.95
N HIS A 29 -8.89 -6.27 11.60
CA HIS A 29 -8.14 -5.03 11.77
C HIS A 29 -7.15 -4.84 10.62
N MET A 30 -7.08 -3.65 10.05
CA MET A 30 -6.16 -3.35 8.95
C MET A 30 -5.20 -2.23 9.32
N ILE A 31 -3.90 -2.50 9.21
CA ILE A 31 -2.84 -1.51 9.43
C ILE A 31 -2.27 -1.11 8.08
N VAL A 32 -2.23 0.19 7.81
CA VAL A 32 -1.95 0.74 6.47
C VAL A 32 -0.78 1.71 6.52
N ALA A 33 0.17 1.58 5.59
CA ALA A 33 1.23 2.56 5.34
C ALA A 33 1.11 3.18 3.95
N ARG A 34 0.99 4.52 3.92
CA ARG A 34 0.94 5.33 2.69
C ARG A 34 2.30 5.34 1.95
N GLY A 35 2.30 5.77 0.69
CA GLY A 35 3.51 6.03 -0.08
C GLY A 35 4.11 7.40 0.22
N SER A 36 5.32 7.65 -0.31
CA SER A 36 6.01 8.91 -0.09
C SER A 36 5.20 10.11 -0.59
N THR A 37 5.28 11.23 0.12
CA THR A 37 4.64 12.52 -0.16
C THR A 37 3.11 12.53 -0.08
N GLU A 38 2.46 11.40 0.22
CA GLU A 38 1.04 11.38 0.53
C GLU A 38 0.78 12.06 1.88
N ASP A 39 -0.37 12.73 2.01
CA ASP A 39 -0.80 13.34 3.27
C ASP A 39 -0.92 12.29 4.38
N PRO A 40 -0.64 12.65 5.65
CA PRO A 40 -0.80 11.74 6.78
C PRO A 40 -2.18 11.06 6.80
N GLY A 41 -2.20 9.75 7.08
CA GLY A 41 -3.41 8.93 7.05
C GLY A 41 -3.26 7.70 6.15
N LEU A 42 -4.38 7.22 5.61
CA LEU A 42 -4.46 5.93 4.90
C LEU A 42 -3.77 5.92 3.52
N GLY A 43 -3.44 7.08 2.96
CA GLY A 43 -2.97 7.22 1.58
C GLY A 43 -3.95 6.63 0.55
N ARG A 44 -3.47 6.45 -0.68
CA ARG A 44 -4.22 5.82 -1.78
C ARG A 44 -4.54 4.35 -1.49
N ILE A 45 -3.61 3.62 -0.85
CA ILE A 45 -3.77 2.20 -0.51
C ILE A 45 -4.93 1.93 0.46
N GLY A 46 -5.37 2.95 1.21
CA GLY A 46 -6.59 2.90 2.00
C GLY A 46 -7.85 2.50 1.23
N VAL A 47 -7.89 2.62 -0.11
CA VAL A 47 -9.03 2.13 -0.91
C VAL A 47 -9.22 0.62 -0.78
N VAL A 48 -8.13 -0.16 -0.70
CA VAL A 48 -8.21 -1.61 -0.51
C VAL A 48 -8.81 -1.91 0.86
N ALA A 49 -8.30 -1.27 1.92
CA ALA A 49 -8.79 -1.47 3.29
C ALA A 49 -10.28 -1.09 3.45
N ARG A 50 -10.70 0.03 2.84
CA ARG A 50 -12.12 0.46 2.84
C ARG A 50 -13.03 -0.51 2.09
N ASN A 51 -12.57 -1.10 0.99
CA ASN A 51 -13.36 -2.08 0.25
C ASN A 51 -13.44 -3.42 1.01
N VAL A 52 -12.36 -3.84 1.68
CA VAL A 52 -12.36 -5.01 2.55
C VAL A 52 -13.33 -4.82 3.73
N SER A 53 -13.35 -3.65 4.37
CA SER A 53 -14.25 -3.40 5.51
C SER A 53 -15.74 -3.43 5.14
N GLN A 54 -16.09 -3.20 3.87
CA GLN A 54 -17.45 -3.38 3.37
C GLN A 54 -17.86 -4.85 3.24
N LEU A 55 -16.90 -5.75 3.01
CA LEU A 55 -17.15 -7.20 2.84
C LEU A 55 -16.96 -8.00 4.14
N ILE A 56 -16.23 -7.43 5.10
CA ILE A 56 -16.02 -7.98 6.44
C ILE A 56 -16.59 -6.97 7.46
N PRO A 57 -17.89 -7.04 7.79
CA PRO A 57 -18.50 -6.14 8.77
C PRO A 57 -17.76 -6.18 10.12
N GLY A 58 -17.70 -5.04 10.81
CA GLY A 58 -17.00 -4.94 12.10
C GLY A 58 -15.48 -4.78 11.99
N SER A 59 -14.96 -4.64 10.76
CA SER A 59 -13.54 -4.32 10.53
C SER A 59 -13.18 -2.89 10.89
N THR A 60 -11.95 -2.67 11.33
CA THR A 60 -11.39 -1.33 11.63
C THR A 60 -10.11 -1.10 10.83
N ILE A 61 -9.73 0.17 10.63
CA ILE A 61 -8.57 0.55 9.81
C ILE A 61 -7.75 1.59 10.57
N SER A 62 -6.45 1.33 10.71
CA SER A 62 -5.45 2.24 11.28
C SER A 62 -4.40 2.59 10.25
N ALA A 63 -3.91 3.83 10.29
CA ALA A 63 -2.78 4.29 9.48
C ALA A 63 -1.53 4.41 10.36
N ILE A 64 -0.39 3.99 9.80
CA ILE A 64 0.91 4.28 10.38
C ILE A 64 1.22 5.77 10.19
N ASP A 65 1.42 6.45 11.30
CA ASP A 65 1.89 7.83 11.33
C ASP A 65 3.43 7.85 11.28
N TYR A 66 3.95 7.99 10.07
CA TYR A 66 5.38 8.06 9.78
C TYR A 66 5.67 9.15 8.74
N PRO A 67 6.94 9.58 8.53
CA PRO A 67 7.23 10.75 7.71
C PRO A 67 6.78 10.66 6.24
N ALA A 68 6.88 9.47 5.63
CA ALA A 68 6.63 9.26 4.21
C ALA A 68 7.40 10.23 3.28
N THR A 69 8.68 10.52 3.56
CA THR A 69 9.47 11.49 2.78
C THR A 69 10.36 10.82 1.73
N LEU A 70 10.57 11.51 0.59
CA LEU A 70 11.61 11.12 -0.37
C LEU A 70 12.99 11.63 0.06
N GLU A 71 13.04 12.80 0.70
CA GLU A 71 14.24 13.27 1.39
C GLU A 71 14.47 12.44 2.65
N ASN A 72 15.70 11.97 2.88
CA ASN A 72 16.03 11.02 3.95
C ASN A 72 15.14 9.77 3.92
N TYR A 73 14.92 9.24 2.70
CA TYR A 73 14.03 8.10 2.43
C TYR A 73 14.22 6.97 3.44
N THR A 74 15.46 6.53 3.69
CA THR A 74 15.68 5.35 4.53
C THR A 74 15.29 5.57 5.98
N THR A 75 15.57 6.73 6.56
CA THR A 75 15.10 7.08 7.92
C THR A 75 13.58 7.20 7.98
N SER A 76 12.94 7.66 6.90
CA SER A 76 11.48 7.69 6.81
C SER A 76 10.93 6.27 6.77
N GLU A 77 11.42 5.44 5.86
CA GLU A 77 11.01 4.05 5.66
C GLU A 77 11.19 3.20 6.93
N GLU A 78 12.34 3.30 7.60
CA GLU A 78 12.63 2.60 8.86
C GLU A 78 11.60 2.93 9.94
N LYS A 79 11.21 4.21 10.08
CA LYS A 79 10.14 4.62 11.01
C LYS A 79 8.79 4.01 10.62
N GLY A 80 8.55 3.79 9.34
CA GLY A 80 7.38 3.05 8.86
C GLY A 80 7.40 1.59 9.30
N ALA A 81 8.55 0.91 9.16
CA ALA A 81 8.73 -0.47 9.60
C ALA A 81 8.53 -0.62 11.12
N MET A 82 9.14 0.27 11.90
CA MET A 82 8.91 0.37 13.35
C MET A 82 7.44 0.66 13.69
N GLY A 83 6.74 1.42 12.84
CA GLY A 83 5.32 1.70 12.98
C GLY A 83 4.46 0.45 12.85
N PHE A 84 4.75 -0.42 11.88
CA PHE A 84 4.08 -1.72 11.76
C PHE A 84 4.31 -2.58 13.01
N GLU A 85 5.56 -2.67 13.47
CA GLU A 85 5.90 -3.45 14.66
C GLU A 85 5.13 -2.95 15.88
N LYS A 86 5.22 -1.65 16.16
CA LYS A 86 4.54 -1.04 17.30
C LYS A 86 3.03 -1.26 17.24
N MET A 87 2.39 -0.92 16.12
CA MET A 87 0.93 -0.99 16.01
C MET A 87 0.42 -2.42 16.10
N LEU A 88 1.12 -3.40 15.53
CA LEU A 88 0.69 -4.79 15.58
C LEU A 88 0.78 -5.34 17.02
N ILE A 89 1.90 -5.10 17.71
CA ILE A 89 2.07 -5.53 19.12
C ILE A 89 1.02 -4.88 20.01
N GLU A 90 0.89 -3.54 19.96
CA GLU A 90 -0.08 -2.81 20.79
C GLU A 90 -1.52 -3.27 20.52
N TYR A 91 -1.86 -3.56 19.26
CA TYR A 91 -3.19 -4.03 18.92
C TYR A 91 -3.43 -5.49 19.37
N HIS A 92 -2.44 -6.36 19.23
CA HIS A 92 -2.55 -7.75 19.70
C HIS A 92 -2.67 -7.84 21.23
N GLU A 93 -1.91 -7.03 21.98
CA GLU A 93 -2.04 -6.96 23.44
C GLU A 93 -3.44 -6.53 23.88
N LYS A 94 -4.06 -5.60 23.14
CA LYS A 94 -5.41 -5.12 23.41
C LYS A 94 -6.49 -6.11 22.94
N CYS A 95 -6.26 -6.78 21.81
CA CYS A 95 -7.24 -7.55 21.05
C CYS A 95 -6.65 -8.87 20.53
N PRO A 96 -6.26 -9.81 21.41
CA PRO A 96 -5.43 -10.97 21.05
C PRO A 96 -6.07 -11.93 20.04
N ASP A 97 -7.41 -12.00 20.02
CA ASP A 97 -8.14 -12.88 19.10
C ASP A 97 -8.41 -12.25 17.72
N THR A 98 -8.16 -10.95 17.55
CA THR A 98 -8.49 -10.25 16.32
C THR A 98 -7.49 -10.56 15.22
N LYS A 99 -7.98 -10.91 14.03
CA LYS A 99 -7.13 -11.07 12.85
C LYS A 99 -6.76 -9.74 12.24
N VAL A 100 -5.55 -9.66 11.71
CA VAL A 100 -4.95 -8.43 11.17
C VAL A 100 -4.56 -8.62 9.72
N ALA A 101 -4.69 -7.57 8.91
CA ALA A 101 -4.03 -7.48 7.61
C ALA A 101 -3.17 -6.23 7.52
N LEU A 102 -2.02 -6.34 6.85
CA LEU A 102 -1.08 -5.25 6.62
C LEU A 102 -1.18 -4.79 5.15
N LEU A 103 -1.15 -3.48 4.91
CA LEU A 103 -1.21 -2.92 3.56
C LEU A 103 -0.17 -1.81 3.40
N GLY A 104 0.59 -1.84 2.31
CA GLY A 104 1.59 -0.84 1.99
C GLY A 104 1.62 -0.47 0.51
N TYR A 105 1.90 0.79 0.21
CA TYR A 105 2.16 1.26 -1.16
C TYR A 105 3.50 2.00 -1.23
N SER A 106 4.29 1.73 -2.27
CA SER A 106 5.56 2.42 -2.53
C SER A 106 6.47 2.34 -1.29
N GLN A 107 6.88 3.46 -0.69
CA GLN A 107 7.63 3.44 0.57
C GLN A 107 6.91 2.72 1.72
N GLY A 108 5.58 2.79 1.81
CA GLY A 108 4.81 2.03 2.80
C GLY A 108 4.85 0.51 2.53
N ALA A 109 5.01 0.10 1.27
CA ALA A 109 5.23 -1.31 0.92
C ALA A 109 6.64 -1.76 1.33
N HIS A 110 7.65 -0.92 1.12
CA HIS A 110 9.02 -1.16 1.62
C HIS A 110 9.00 -1.35 3.14
N ALA A 111 8.43 -0.39 3.87
CA ALA A 111 8.30 -0.41 5.33
C ALA A 111 7.59 -1.68 5.85
N MET A 112 6.49 -2.07 5.19
CA MET A 112 5.78 -3.29 5.54
C MET A 112 6.67 -4.52 5.32
N MET A 113 7.36 -4.60 4.18
CA MET A 113 8.23 -5.72 3.87
C MET A 113 9.46 -5.78 4.79
N ASP A 114 10.04 -4.64 5.19
CA ASP A 114 11.10 -4.57 6.19
C ASP A 114 10.61 -5.04 7.55
N SER A 115 9.37 -4.70 7.95
CA SER A 115 8.78 -5.22 9.17
C SER A 115 8.73 -6.75 9.21
N ILE A 116 8.49 -7.40 8.06
CA ILE A 116 8.34 -8.86 7.95
C ILE A 116 9.69 -9.56 7.75
N CYS A 117 10.54 -8.99 6.91
CA CYS A 117 11.76 -9.61 6.42
C CYS A 117 13.03 -9.17 7.17
N GLY A 118 12.93 -8.13 8.00
CA GLY A 118 14.08 -7.35 8.45
C GLY A 118 14.53 -6.34 7.39
N GLY A 119 15.22 -5.29 7.84
CA GLY A 119 15.76 -4.26 6.98
C GLY A 119 16.89 -4.77 6.09
N ILE A 120 17.19 -4.00 5.04
CA ILE A 120 18.24 -4.34 4.07
C ILE A 120 19.59 -3.83 4.58
N PRO A 121 20.50 -4.72 5.03
CA PRO A 121 21.76 -4.26 5.60
C PRO A 121 22.59 -3.50 4.56
N GLY A 122 23.07 -2.31 4.94
CA GLY A 122 23.91 -1.47 4.09
C GLY A 122 23.18 -0.45 3.20
N GLU A 123 21.84 -0.51 3.11
CA GLU A 123 21.01 0.49 2.40
C GLU A 123 20.53 1.63 3.32
N GLY A 124 21.02 1.66 4.58
CA GLY A 124 20.76 2.69 5.58
C GLY A 124 19.59 2.40 6.53
N SER A 125 18.94 1.24 6.42
CA SER A 125 17.92 0.74 7.35
C SER A 125 18.57 -0.36 8.18
N ASP A 126 18.84 -0.07 9.45
CA ASP A 126 19.35 -1.05 10.42
C ASP A 126 18.20 -1.76 11.15
N TYR A 127 16.95 -1.55 10.69
CA TYR A 127 15.77 -2.16 11.28
C TYR A 127 15.89 -3.68 11.29
N GLN A 128 15.59 -4.28 12.43
CA GLN A 128 15.44 -5.72 12.58
C GLN A 128 14.17 -5.99 13.34
N ALA A 129 13.28 -6.78 12.75
CA ALA A 129 12.03 -7.17 13.38
C ALA A 129 12.31 -7.90 14.70
N SER A 130 11.63 -7.51 15.78
CA SER A 130 11.79 -8.24 17.04
C SER A 130 11.20 -9.64 16.95
N LYS A 131 11.73 -10.56 17.76
CA LYS A 131 11.18 -11.92 17.86
C LYS A 131 9.70 -11.91 18.26
N GLY A 132 9.33 -11.04 19.20
CA GLY A 132 7.95 -10.89 19.67
C GLY A 132 7.02 -10.40 18.57
N TYR A 133 7.46 -9.45 17.73
CA TYR A 133 6.69 -9.03 16.56
C TYR A 133 6.41 -10.19 15.59
N LEU A 134 7.44 -10.99 15.26
CA LEU A 134 7.28 -12.10 14.32
C LEU A 134 6.39 -13.23 14.86
N GLU A 135 6.41 -13.46 16.18
CA GLU A 135 5.46 -14.36 16.86
C GLU A 135 4.02 -13.84 16.71
N VAL A 136 3.78 -12.57 17.05
CA VAL A 136 2.46 -11.94 16.89
C VAL A 136 2.01 -11.92 15.44
N PHE A 137 2.91 -11.64 14.49
CA PHE A 137 2.62 -11.68 13.06
C PHE A 137 2.09 -13.06 12.67
N ASN A 138 2.79 -14.12 13.06
CA ASN A 138 2.40 -15.49 12.75
C ASN A 138 1.04 -15.90 13.35
N GLU A 139 0.67 -15.35 14.51
CA GLU A 139 -0.59 -15.67 15.19
C GLU A 139 -1.79 -14.88 14.65
N SER A 140 -1.57 -13.61 14.30
CA SER A 140 -2.65 -12.64 14.07
C SER A 140 -2.78 -12.21 12.61
N VAL A 141 -1.68 -12.13 11.85
CA VAL A 141 -1.70 -11.58 10.50
C VAL A 141 -2.12 -12.63 9.48
N VAL A 142 -3.22 -12.36 8.78
CA VAL A 142 -3.76 -13.28 7.76
C VAL A 142 -3.34 -12.89 6.34
N ALA A 143 -3.05 -11.62 6.10
CA ALA A 143 -2.65 -11.11 4.79
C ALA A 143 -1.74 -9.87 4.90
N ALA A 144 -0.77 -9.75 4.01
CA ALA A 144 0.07 -8.58 3.79
C ALA A 144 0.04 -8.23 2.30
N VAL A 145 -0.37 -7.01 1.95
CA VAL A 145 -0.53 -6.55 0.56
C VAL A 145 0.40 -5.39 0.28
N ALA A 146 1.28 -5.56 -0.71
CA ALA A 146 2.23 -4.55 -1.17
C ALA A 146 1.92 -4.13 -2.61
N TYR A 147 1.88 -2.82 -2.88
CA TYR A 147 1.85 -2.26 -4.23
C TYR A 147 3.13 -1.49 -4.51
N GLY A 148 3.83 -1.83 -5.59
CA GLY A 148 5.00 -1.08 -6.06
C GLY A 148 6.14 -1.06 -5.05
N ASP A 149 6.41 -2.19 -4.38
CA ASP A 149 7.46 -2.30 -3.37
C ASP A 149 8.87 -2.04 -3.95
N PRO A 150 9.56 -0.96 -3.57
CA PRO A 150 10.94 -0.70 -3.98
C PRO A 150 11.93 -1.81 -3.60
N SER A 151 11.58 -2.63 -2.60
CA SER A 151 12.36 -3.79 -2.16
C SER A 151 12.08 -5.09 -2.90
N HIS A 152 11.24 -5.04 -3.93
CA HIS A 152 10.87 -6.18 -4.76
C HIS A 152 12.10 -6.90 -5.31
N THR A 153 12.21 -8.21 -5.01
CA THR A 153 13.27 -9.10 -5.49
C THR A 153 12.71 -10.08 -6.51
N ALA A 154 13.27 -10.11 -7.72
CA ALA A 154 12.85 -11.01 -8.78
C ALA A 154 12.85 -12.49 -8.32
N GLY A 155 11.79 -13.22 -8.66
CA GLY A 155 11.64 -14.64 -8.35
C GLY A 155 11.18 -14.97 -6.93
N ALA A 156 10.91 -13.97 -6.07
CA ALA A 156 10.34 -14.23 -4.77
C ALA A 156 8.91 -14.83 -4.90
N PRO A 157 8.55 -15.81 -4.05
CA PRO A 157 7.32 -16.61 -4.24
C PRO A 157 6.02 -15.83 -3.98
N TRP A 158 6.10 -14.65 -3.38
CA TRP A 158 4.96 -13.75 -3.11
C TRP A 158 4.77 -12.67 -4.19
N ASN A 159 5.61 -12.65 -5.22
CA ASN A 159 5.51 -11.67 -6.28
C ASN A 159 4.30 -11.95 -7.18
N LEU A 160 3.55 -10.90 -7.47
CA LEU A 160 2.43 -10.85 -8.39
C LEU A 160 2.63 -9.67 -9.36
N GLY A 161 1.80 -9.61 -10.40
CA GLY A 161 1.94 -8.64 -11.48
C GLY A 161 2.86 -9.14 -12.58
N THR A 162 3.35 -8.22 -13.40
CA THR A 162 4.07 -8.53 -14.64
C THR A 162 5.57 -8.35 -14.56
N SER A 163 6.12 -7.82 -13.46
CA SER A 163 7.57 -7.61 -13.34
C SER A 163 8.34 -8.92 -13.28
N THR A 164 9.50 -8.94 -13.95
CA THR A 164 10.46 -10.05 -13.91
C THR A 164 11.84 -9.59 -13.41
N LYS A 165 11.98 -8.31 -13.05
CA LYS A 165 13.23 -7.75 -12.52
C LYS A 165 13.04 -7.24 -11.11
N THR A 166 14.10 -6.69 -10.56
CA THR A 166 14.18 -6.25 -9.18
C THR A 166 14.02 -4.74 -9.10
N GLY A 167 13.53 -4.27 -7.95
CA GLY A 167 13.39 -2.85 -7.64
C GLY A 167 14.72 -2.17 -7.32
N ILE A 168 14.62 -0.89 -6.94
CA ILE A 168 15.76 -0.03 -6.64
C ILE A 168 16.43 -0.35 -5.30
N PHE A 169 15.78 -1.09 -4.41
CA PHE A 169 16.33 -1.55 -3.13
C PHE A 169 16.19 -3.07 -2.96
N PRO A 170 16.80 -3.90 -3.83
CA PRO A 170 16.66 -5.35 -3.78
C PRO A 170 16.91 -5.94 -2.39
N ARG A 171 16.10 -6.91 -1.96
CA ARG A 171 16.53 -7.81 -0.89
C ARG A 171 17.53 -8.81 -1.43
N ASN A 172 18.77 -8.73 -0.95
CA ASN A 172 19.82 -9.72 -1.25
C ASN A 172 19.57 -11.07 -0.58
N ASN A 173 18.86 -11.09 0.55
CA ASN A 173 18.49 -12.29 1.28
C ASN A 173 17.01 -12.25 1.63
N THR A 174 16.25 -13.22 1.12
CA THR A 174 14.81 -13.37 1.35
C THR A 174 14.46 -14.43 2.39
N ALA A 175 15.46 -15.09 2.98
CA ALA A 175 15.24 -16.23 3.89
C ALA A 175 14.32 -15.90 5.06
N SER A 176 14.46 -14.71 5.64
CA SER A 176 13.62 -14.24 6.76
C SER A 176 12.15 -14.07 6.38
N CYS A 177 11.85 -13.77 5.11
CA CYS A 177 10.48 -13.60 4.63
C CYS A 177 9.80 -14.94 4.29
N LEU A 178 10.58 -15.96 3.91
CA LEU A 178 10.05 -17.21 3.35
C LEU A 178 9.02 -17.92 4.26
N PRO A 179 9.18 -17.94 5.60
CA PRO A 179 8.15 -18.49 6.48
C PRO A 179 6.78 -17.81 6.33
N PHE A 180 6.76 -16.54 5.93
CA PHE A 180 5.56 -15.72 5.80
C PHE A 180 5.07 -15.57 4.35
N ALA A 181 5.73 -16.22 3.39
CA ALA A 181 5.45 -16.06 1.96
C ALA A 181 3.98 -16.27 1.60
N SER A 182 3.30 -17.21 2.26
CA SER A 182 1.88 -17.50 2.03
C SER A 182 0.94 -16.39 2.48
N HIS A 183 1.38 -15.47 3.33
CA HIS A 183 0.61 -14.31 3.78
C HIS A 183 0.81 -13.09 2.86
N ILE A 184 1.86 -13.07 2.06
CA ILE A 184 2.28 -11.88 1.30
C ILE A 184 1.76 -11.96 -0.14
N ALA A 185 1.21 -10.85 -0.61
CA ALA A 185 0.92 -10.61 -2.01
C ALA A 185 1.51 -9.25 -2.41
N SER A 186 2.59 -9.27 -3.21
CA SER A 186 3.32 -8.07 -3.62
C SER A 186 3.20 -7.85 -5.12
N TRP A 187 2.44 -6.84 -5.53
CA TRP A 187 2.27 -6.50 -6.94
C TRP A 187 3.34 -5.53 -7.42
N CYS A 188 4.05 -5.94 -8.47
CA CYS A 188 4.97 -5.11 -9.21
C CYS A 188 4.81 -5.36 -10.72
N ASP A 189 4.71 -4.30 -11.50
CA ASP A 189 4.53 -4.38 -12.96
C ASP A 189 5.79 -3.98 -13.73
N THR A 190 5.96 -4.61 -14.89
CA THR A 190 7.05 -4.28 -15.82
C THR A 190 6.95 -2.79 -16.21
N GLY A 191 8.07 -2.08 -16.09
CA GLY A 191 8.19 -0.68 -16.42
C GLY A 191 8.01 0.27 -15.24
N ASP A 192 7.60 -0.21 -14.06
CA ASP A 192 7.62 0.58 -12.82
C ASP A 192 9.03 1.12 -12.55
N ILE A 193 9.13 2.39 -12.17
CA ILE A 193 10.40 3.08 -11.92
C ILE A 193 11.07 2.68 -10.59
N TYR A 194 10.34 2.09 -9.64
CA TYR A 194 10.82 1.79 -8.29
C TYR A 194 10.87 0.29 -7.97
N CYS A 195 9.79 -0.46 -8.19
CA CYS A 195 9.77 -1.90 -7.85
C CYS A 195 10.32 -2.80 -8.98
N ASP A 196 10.45 -2.23 -10.18
CA ASP A 196 11.09 -2.84 -11.33
C ASP A 196 12.29 -1.98 -11.72
N SER A 197 13.14 -2.48 -12.62
CA SER A 197 14.19 -1.70 -13.27
C SER A 197 13.65 -0.92 -14.47
N GLY A 198 12.48 -0.30 -14.30
CA GLY A 198 11.75 0.46 -15.31
C GLY A 198 12.00 1.97 -15.24
N SER A 199 11.06 2.76 -15.78
CA SER A 199 11.18 4.23 -15.83
C SER A 199 9.84 4.98 -15.79
N SER A 200 8.73 4.26 -15.60
CA SER A 200 7.38 4.82 -15.67
C SER A 200 6.78 5.04 -14.28
N LEU A 201 6.69 6.31 -13.88
CA LEU A 201 5.93 6.70 -12.70
C LEU A 201 4.41 6.43 -12.89
N THR A 202 3.92 6.41 -14.13
CA THR A 202 2.53 6.08 -14.43
C THR A 202 2.21 4.62 -14.08
N VAL A 203 3.12 3.69 -14.38
CA VAL A 203 2.97 2.27 -13.99
C VAL A 203 2.99 2.15 -12.47
N HIS A 204 3.89 2.87 -11.80
CA HIS A 204 3.92 2.89 -10.33
C HIS A 204 2.60 3.34 -9.70
N GLY A 205 1.90 4.26 -10.36
CA GLY A 205 0.59 4.73 -9.93
C GLY A 205 -0.61 3.86 -10.35
N SER A 206 -0.45 2.84 -11.19
CA SER A 206 -1.57 2.11 -11.80
C SER A 206 -2.13 0.95 -10.98
N TYR A 207 -1.41 0.48 -9.95
CA TYR A 207 -1.82 -0.68 -9.14
C TYR A 207 -3.24 -0.58 -8.59
N PHE A 208 -3.68 0.63 -8.22
CA PHE A 208 -5.03 0.85 -7.69
C PHE A 208 -6.13 0.60 -8.72
N ALA A 209 -5.88 0.90 -10.00
CA ALA A 209 -6.82 0.60 -11.08
C ALA A 209 -6.79 -0.89 -11.44
N ASN A 210 -5.60 -1.49 -11.41
CA ASN A 210 -5.37 -2.84 -11.91
C ASN A 210 -5.75 -3.92 -10.89
N TYR A 211 -5.45 -3.72 -9.61
CA TYR A 211 -5.40 -4.81 -8.63
C TYR A 211 -6.21 -4.58 -7.35
N THR A 212 -6.88 -3.44 -7.17
CA THR A 212 -7.64 -3.17 -5.92
C THR A 212 -8.60 -4.31 -5.60
N MET A 213 -9.39 -4.77 -6.57
CA MET A 213 -10.36 -5.85 -6.33
C MET A 213 -9.72 -7.23 -6.16
N ASP A 214 -8.59 -7.48 -6.81
CA ASP A 214 -7.82 -8.71 -6.61
C ASP A 214 -7.27 -8.79 -5.19
N SER A 215 -6.72 -7.68 -4.68
CA SER A 215 -6.24 -7.58 -3.30
C SER A 215 -7.38 -7.68 -2.28
N VAL A 216 -8.53 -7.05 -2.54
CA VAL A 216 -9.72 -7.19 -1.69
C VAL A 216 -10.14 -8.66 -1.62
N LYS A 217 -10.25 -9.33 -2.77
CA LYS A 217 -10.60 -10.76 -2.85
C LYS A 217 -9.61 -11.61 -2.07
N TRP A 218 -8.31 -11.41 -2.29
CA TRP A 218 -7.25 -12.14 -1.59
C TRP A 218 -7.34 -11.99 -0.06
N ILE A 219 -7.50 -10.77 0.45
CA ILE A 219 -7.61 -10.51 1.89
C ILE A 219 -8.86 -11.18 2.48
N VAL A 220 -10.00 -11.08 1.79
CA VAL A 220 -11.25 -11.73 2.23
C VAL A 220 -11.11 -13.25 2.26
N GLU A 221 -10.47 -13.85 1.26
CA GLU A 221 -10.21 -15.30 1.22
C GLU A 221 -9.28 -15.74 2.35
N LYS A 222 -8.22 -14.97 2.64
CA LYS A 222 -7.32 -15.22 3.79
C LYS A 222 -8.04 -15.12 5.13
N TYR A 223 -8.90 -14.12 5.29
CA TYR A 223 -9.70 -13.97 6.51
C TYR A 223 -10.72 -15.10 6.70
N LYS A 224 -11.37 -15.57 5.61
CA LYS A 224 -12.25 -16.75 5.69
C LYS A 224 -11.47 -18.01 6.05
N ALA A 225 -10.30 -18.20 5.45
CA ALA A 225 -9.45 -19.36 5.72
C ALA A 225 -8.93 -19.40 7.18
N SER A 226 -8.86 -18.26 7.86
CA SER A 226 -8.50 -18.19 9.29
C SER A 226 -9.69 -18.38 10.25
N GLY A 227 -10.89 -18.69 9.73
CA GLY A 227 -12.11 -18.90 10.52
C GLY A 227 -13.03 -17.69 10.64
N GLY A 228 -12.68 -16.56 10.01
CA GLY A 228 -13.51 -15.36 9.97
C GLY A 228 -14.75 -15.49 9.07
N SER A 229 -15.84 -14.80 9.40
CA SER A 229 -17.03 -14.70 8.55
C SER A 229 -17.03 -13.41 7.74
N SER A 230 -17.36 -13.50 6.45
CA SER A 230 -17.55 -12.33 5.58
C SER A 230 -18.87 -12.44 4.82
N THR A 231 -19.39 -11.31 4.35
CA THR A 231 -20.56 -11.31 3.47
C THR A 231 -20.19 -11.88 2.11
N SER A 232 -20.96 -12.84 1.62
CA SER A 232 -20.82 -13.38 0.28
C SER A 232 -21.47 -12.45 -0.73
N THR A 233 -20.68 -11.75 -1.54
CA THR A 233 -21.15 -11.09 -2.76
C THR A 233 -21.11 -12.07 -3.92
N ASP A 234 -21.85 -13.18 -3.81
CA ASP A 234 -22.15 -14.01 -4.98
C ASP A 234 -23.49 -13.54 -5.57
N SER A 235 -23.42 -12.55 -6.45
CA SER A 235 -24.56 -12.13 -7.26
C SER A 235 -24.41 -12.70 -8.67
N THR A 236 -24.57 -14.01 -8.78
CA THR A 236 -24.93 -14.66 -10.04
C THR A 236 -26.46 -14.77 -10.07
N PRO A 237 -27.18 -14.14 -11.01
CA PRO A 237 -28.63 -14.34 -11.12
C PRO A 237 -28.88 -15.76 -11.62
N SER A 238 -29.33 -16.64 -10.73
CA SER A 238 -29.81 -17.97 -11.09
C SER A 238 -31.11 -17.83 -11.87
N SER A 239 -31.04 -17.96 -13.20
CA SER A 239 -32.20 -18.09 -14.07
C SER A 239 -32.90 -19.40 -13.75
N THR A 240 -33.98 -19.34 -12.97
CA THR A 240 -34.90 -20.47 -12.81
C THR A 240 -35.80 -20.54 -14.03
N SER A 241 -35.48 -21.46 -14.95
CA SER A 241 -36.37 -21.85 -16.03
C SER A 241 -37.55 -22.65 -15.47
N THR A 242 -38.74 -22.06 -15.48
CA THR A 242 -40.00 -22.82 -15.41
C THR A 242 -40.76 -22.57 -16.70
N GLY A 243 -40.80 -23.60 -17.55
CA GLY A 243 -41.63 -23.60 -18.75
C GLY A 243 -43.08 -23.83 -18.37
N VAL A 244 -43.97 -22.99 -18.89
CA VAL A 244 -45.40 -23.28 -19.07
C VAL A 244 -45.84 -22.67 -20.40
N ALA A 245 -46.58 -23.48 -21.18
CA ALA A 245 -47.01 -23.19 -22.54
C ALA A 245 -48.23 -22.26 -22.65
N VAL A 246 -48.27 -21.57 -23.80
CA VAL A 246 -49.24 -20.74 -24.56
C VAL A 246 -50.76 -20.95 -24.29
N PRO A 247 -51.64 -19.94 -24.58
CA PRO A 247 -52.17 -19.79 -25.96
C PRO A 247 -52.34 -18.35 -26.50
N THR A 248 -52.03 -18.25 -27.79
CA THR A 248 -52.59 -17.46 -28.92
C THR A 248 -53.48 -16.24 -28.66
N GLY A 249 -53.09 -15.10 -29.25
CA GLY A 249 -53.94 -13.92 -29.49
C GLY A 249 -53.38 -13.04 -30.61
N SER A 250 -54.08 -13.02 -31.75
CA SER A 250 -53.74 -12.34 -33.00
C SER A 250 -53.91 -10.82 -32.92
N GLY A 251 -53.07 -10.04 -33.61
CA GLY A 251 -53.18 -8.58 -33.65
C GLY A 251 -52.09 -7.89 -34.48
N THR A 252 -52.27 -7.91 -35.81
CA THR A 252 -51.54 -7.13 -36.82
C THR A 252 -51.77 -5.63 -36.67
N VAL A 253 -50.72 -4.78 -36.61
CA VAL A 253 -50.68 -3.45 -37.26
C VAL A 253 -49.22 -3.08 -37.63
N THR A 254 -49.06 -2.78 -38.93
CA THR A 254 -48.06 -1.97 -39.66
C THR A 254 -47.32 -0.91 -38.84
N GLY A 255 -46.06 -0.52 -39.06
CA GLY A 255 -45.21 -0.45 -40.24
C GLY A 255 -44.34 0.81 -40.08
N GLY A 256 -43.09 0.81 -40.55
CA GLY A 256 -42.25 2.02 -40.54
C GLY A 256 -40.76 1.75 -40.41
N ALA A 257 -40.15 1.29 -41.49
CA ALA A 257 -38.71 1.32 -41.65
C ALA A 257 -38.29 2.69 -42.22
N THR A 258 -37.25 3.30 -41.65
CA THR A 258 -36.33 4.16 -42.40
C THR A 258 -34.93 4.00 -41.83
N ALA A 259 -33.99 3.76 -42.74
CA ALA A 259 -32.59 3.47 -42.48
C ALA A 259 -31.74 4.75 -42.49
N SER A 260 -30.58 4.60 -41.82
CA SER A 260 -29.24 5.07 -42.23
C SER A 260 -28.99 6.56 -42.47
N ALA A 261 -28.05 7.11 -41.68
CA ALA A 261 -27.04 8.03 -42.20
C ALA A 261 -25.74 7.88 -41.40
N SER A 262 -24.69 7.55 -42.15
CA SER A 262 -23.28 7.58 -41.78
C SER A 262 -22.77 9.01 -41.70
N ALA A 263 -21.89 9.33 -40.74
CA ALA A 263 -20.94 10.43 -40.89
C ALA A 263 -19.70 10.22 -40.01
N SER A 264 -18.56 10.21 -40.70
CA SER A 264 -17.21 10.10 -40.21
C SER A 264 -16.71 11.39 -39.56
N GLY A 265 -15.83 11.29 -38.56
CA GLY A 265 -15.04 12.40 -38.03
C GLY A 265 -13.70 11.90 -37.49
N LYS A 266 -12.60 12.31 -38.14
CA LYS A 266 -11.20 12.07 -37.74
C LYS A 266 -10.84 12.85 -36.46
N PRO A 267 -9.79 12.42 -35.72
CA PRO A 267 -9.30 13.12 -34.52
C PRO A 267 -8.35 14.27 -34.89
N ALA A 268 -8.34 15.32 -34.05
CA ALA A 268 -7.40 16.41 -34.11
C ALA A 268 -6.19 16.13 -33.19
N GLU A 269 -4.98 16.24 -33.76
CA GLU A 269 -3.70 16.35 -33.05
C GLU A 269 -3.60 17.68 -32.29
N GLY A 270 -2.89 17.67 -31.15
CA GLY A 270 -2.60 18.86 -30.37
C GLY A 270 -1.47 18.67 -29.36
N ALA A 271 -0.25 18.92 -29.83
CA ALA A 271 0.93 19.46 -29.13
C ALA A 271 1.56 18.67 -27.96
N ALA A 272 2.68 18.04 -28.28
CA ALA A 272 3.76 17.70 -27.35
C ALA A 272 4.49 18.96 -26.86
N VAL A 273 4.72 19.08 -25.56
CA VAL A 273 5.63 20.06 -24.96
C VAL A 273 6.95 19.37 -24.64
N SER A 274 7.99 19.79 -25.34
CA SER A 274 9.39 19.42 -25.11
C SER A 274 9.95 20.26 -23.96
N VAL A 275 10.35 19.62 -22.86
CA VAL A 275 11.18 20.26 -21.83
C VAL A 275 12.58 19.66 -21.92
N ARG A 276 13.52 20.47 -22.40
CA ARG A 276 14.96 20.17 -22.44
C ARG A 276 15.51 20.16 -21.02
N GLY A 277 16.27 19.11 -20.71
CA GLY A 277 16.97 18.95 -19.45
C GLY A 277 18.09 19.97 -19.23
N SER A 278 18.42 20.16 -17.95
CA SER A 278 19.71 20.67 -17.51
C SER A 278 20.27 19.68 -16.50
N VAL A 279 21.26 18.90 -16.94
CA VAL A 279 22.08 18.04 -16.09
C VAL A 279 23.10 18.93 -15.40
N VAL A 280 23.02 19.02 -14.07
CA VAL A 280 24.07 19.63 -13.25
C VAL A 280 25.03 18.52 -12.85
N MET A 281 26.22 18.50 -13.47
CA MET A 281 27.35 17.70 -12.98
C MET A 281 27.82 18.26 -11.64
N VAL A 282 27.83 17.44 -10.59
CA VAL A 282 28.55 17.72 -9.35
C VAL A 282 29.91 17.04 -9.45
N MET A 283 30.97 17.82 -9.67
CA MET A 283 32.36 17.37 -9.60
C MET A 283 32.77 17.24 -8.14
N ALA A 284 33.20 16.04 -7.74
CA ALA A 284 33.82 15.77 -6.45
C ALA A 284 35.20 16.43 -6.39
N GLY A 285 35.38 17.35 -5.44
CA GLY A 285 36.68 17.94 -5.10
C GLY A 285 37.46 17.03 -4.16
N VAL A 286 38.54 16.44 -4.65
CA VAL A 286 39.58 15.79 -3.84
C VAL A 286 40.52 16.87 -3.31
N VAL A 287 40.52 17.09 -1.99
CA VAL A 287 41.57 17.90 -1.32
C VAL A 287 42.61 16.94 -0.78
N GLY A 288 43.75 16.87 -1.46
CA GLY A 288 44.97 16.27 -0.95
C GLY A 288 45.68 17.23 0.00
N ALA A 289 45.95 16.79 1.23
CA ALA A 289 46.84 17.47 2.15
C ALA A 289 48.21 16.78 2.12
N VAL A 290 49.19 17.43 1.48
CA VAL A 290 50.62 17.15 1.64
C VAL A 290 51.18 18.30 2.48
N GLY A 291 51.68 17.98 3.68
CA GLY A 291 52.36 18.93 4.55
C GLY A 291 53.56 18.26 5.19
N MET A 292 54.73 18.46 4.58
CA MET A 292 56.03 18.07 5.10
C MET A 292 56.43 18.94 6.31
N GLY A 293 56.91 18.30 7.37
CA GLY A 293 58.29 18.48 7.82
C GLY A 293 58.66 19.63 8.77
N LEU A 294 59.37 19.21 9.83
CA LEU A 294 60.39 19.89 10.65
C LEU A 294 59.97 20.74 11.86
N GLY A 295 60.51 20.36 13.03
CA GLY A 295 60.89 21.33 14.06
C GLY A 295 60.94 20.79 15.49
N LEU A 296 62.13 20.32 15.89
CA LEU A 296 62.75 20.34 17.23
C LEU A 296 61.86 20.54 18.49
N PHE A 297 61.84 19.55 19.39
CA PHE A 297 62.54 19.52 20.69
C PHE A 297 62.40 18.11 21.30
#